data_AF-A0A0L0WF33-F1
#
_entry.id   AF-A0A0L0WF33-F1
#
_cell.length_a   1.000
_cell.length_b   1.000
_cell.length_c   1.000
_cell.angle_alpha   90.00
_cell.angle_beta   90.00
_cell.angle_gamma   90.00
#
_symmetry.space_group_name_H-M   'P 1'
#
loop_
_entity.id
_entity.type
_entity.pdbx_description
1 polymer ?
#
loop_
_entity_poly.entity_id
_entity_poly.type
_entity_poly.pdbx_seq_one_letter_code
_entity_poly.pdbx_strand_id
1 'polypeptide(L)'
;METMKIIYKILERLDKAMDEERFDWNEIDHNTFGITKIRWVRIMHIMNENGFIDGVSIVNTIGQKNSEVRFIDIRITLKGLEYLAENSNMGKLITTAKLLKDIIPDI
;
A
#
# COMPACT_ATOMS: atom_id res chain seq x y z
N MET A 1 -5.47 15.53 2.19
CA MET A 1 -5.42 15.42 0.71
C MET A 1 -4.06 14.92 0.22
N GLU A 2 -2.92 15.56 0.52
CA GLU A 2 -1.61 15.13 -0.02
C GLU A 2 -1.16 13.73 0.43
N THR A 3 -1.34 13.35 1.70
CA THR A 3 -1.02 11.98 2.16
C THR A 3 -1.83 10.91 1.44
N MET A 4 -3.14 11.14 1.27
CA MET A 4 -4.02 10.18 0.61
C MET A 4 -3.65 10.00 -0.86
N LYS A 5 -3.23 11.07 -1.55
CA LYS A 5 -2.69 10.97 -2.92
C LYS A 5 -1.42 10.12 -2.97
N ILE A 6 -0.53 10.24 -1.98
CA ILE A 6 0.68 9.41 -1.91
C ILE A 6 0.31 7.95 -1.66
N ILE A 7 -0.60 7.67 -0.73
CA ILE A 7 -1.12 6.31 -0.48
C ILE A 7 -1.69 5.72 -1.77
N TYR A 8 -2.56 6.46 -2.47
CA TYR A 8 -3.12 6.03 -3.74
C TYR A 8 -2.03 5.71 -4.77
N LYS A 9 -1.03 6.58 -4.94
CA LYS A 9 0.06 6.35 -5.90
C LYS A 9 0.92 5.14 -5.56
N ILE A 10 1.20 4.89 -4.28
CA ILE A 10 1.92 3.69 -3.84
C ILE A 10 1.10 2.45 -4.18
N LEU A 11 -0.19 2.44 -3.84
CA LEU A 11 -1.08 1.31 -4.15
C LEU A 11 -1.19 1.08 -5.67
N GLU A 12 -1.40 2.13 -6.45
CA GLU A 12 -1.48 2.03 -7.92
C GLU A 12 -0.18 1.48 -8.51
N ARG A 13 0.98 1.86 -7.95
CA ARG A 13 2.26 1.35 -8.42
C ARG A 13 2.44 -0.14 -8.08
N LEU A 14 2.05 -0.55 -6.88
CA LEU A 14 2.12 -1.95 -6.43
C LEU A 14 1.14 -2.85 -7.20
N ASP A 15 -0.04 -2.35 -7.56
CA ASP A 15 -0.99 -3.03 -8.45
C ASP A 15 -0.34 -3.32 -9.83
N LYS A 16 0.28 -2.31 -10.45
CA LYS A 16 1.04 -2.49 -11.71
C LYS A 16 2.23 -3.43 -11.56
N ALA A 17 2.86 -3.45 -10.38
CA ALA A 17 4.01 -4.31 -10.10
C ALA A 17 3.66 -5.80 -10.04
N MET A 18 2.37 -6.16 -9.95
CA MET A 18 1.96 -7.57 -9.90
C MET A 18 2.32 -8.34 -11.17
N ASP A 19 2.46 -7.65 -12.31
CA ASP A 19 2.85 -8.23 -13.59
C ASP A 19 4.37 -8.16 -13.85
N GLU A 20 5.16 -7.63 -12.90
CA GLU A 20 6.60 -7.43 -13.04
C GLU A 20 7.39 -8.53 -12.31
N GLU A 21 8.36 -9.13 -12.99
CA GLU A 21 9.26 -10.12 -12.36
C GLU A 21 10.10 -9.53 -11.22
N ARG A 22 10.39 -8.22 -11.29
CA ARG A 22 11.19 -7.49 -10.31
C ARG A 22 10.69 -6.06 -10.17
N PHE A 23 10.16 -5.75 -8.99
CA PHE A 23 9.75 -4.41 -8.63
C PHE A 23 10.93 -3.57 -8.11
N ASP A 24 11.15 -2.38 -8.68
CA ASP A 24 12.11 -1.41 -8.16
C ASP A 24 11.49 -0.58 -7.03
N TRP A 25 11.94 -0.82 -5.80
CA TRP A 25 11.40 -0.15 -4.62
C TRP A 25 11.67 1.36 -4.60
N ASN A 26 12.62 1.86 -5.39
CA ASN A 26 12.86 3.30 -5.53
C ASN A 26 11.64 4.04 -6.10
N GLU A 27 10.79 3.35 -6.86
CA GLU A 27 9.57 3.92 -7.44
C GLU A 27 8.52 4.30 -6.39
N ILE A 28 8.66 3.81 -5.17
CA ILE A 28 7.81 4.17 -4.03
C ILE A 28 8.61 4.80 -2.89
N ASP A 29 9.84 5.27 -3.14
CA ASP A 29 10.68 5.93 -2.13
C ASP A 29 10.23 7.37 -1.82
N HIS A 30 10.68 7.90 -0.68
CA HIS A 30 10.39 9.26 -0.25
C HIS A 30 10.83 10.34 -1.25
N ASN A 31 11.93 10.12 -1.98
CA ASN A 31 12.41 11.05 -3.00
C ASN A 31 11.46 11.15 -4.18
N THR A 32 10.87 10.02 -4.60
CA THR A 32 9.89 9.95 -5.69
C THR A 32 8.66 10.79 -5.42
N PHE A 33 8.27 10.93 -4.15
CA PHE A 33 7.14 11.76 -3.75
C PHE A 33 7.51 13.17 -3.28
N GLY A 34 8.81 13.52 -3.26
CA GLY A 34 9.28 14.82 -2.78
C GLY A 34 8.95 15.08 -1.30
N ILE A 35 8.91 14.02 -0.48
CA ILE A 35 8.60 14.13 0.96
C ILE A 35 9.79 13.72 1.82
N THR A 36 9.74 14.09 3.10
CA THR A 36 10.76 13.65 4.06
C THR A 36 10.66 12.13 4.29
N LYS A 37 11.81 11.48 4.50
CA LYS A 37 11.88 10.07 4.89
C LYS A 37 11.00 9.77 6.12
N ILE A 38 10.95 10.69 7.09
CA ILE A 38 10.11 10.54 8.30
C ILE A 38 8.62 10.46 7.93
N ARG A 39 8.13 11.32 7.02
CA ARG A 39 6.74 11.27 6.58
C ARG A 39 6.45 9.97 5.83
N TRP A 40 7.37 9.56 4.97
CA TRP A 40 7.26 8.34 4.20
C TRP A 40 7.19 7.09 5.09
N VAL A 41 8.08 6.95 6.07
CA VAL A 41 8.04 5.85 7.05
C VAL A 41 6.69 5.77 7.77
N ARG A 42 6.14 6.92 8.18
CA ARG A 42 4.81 6.97 8.83
C ARG A 42 3.68 6.55 7.88
N ILE A 43 3.78 6.89 6.60
CA ILE A 43 2.81 6.46 5.58
C ILE A 43 2.87 4.94 5.41
N MET A 44 4.06 4.37 5.26
CA MET A 44 4.26 2.92 5.17
C MET A 44 3.73 2.20 6.42
N HIS A 45 3.93 2.80 7.60
CA HIS A 45 3.38 2.28 8.86
C HIS A 45 1.86 2.23 8.87
N ILE A 46 1.21 3.35 8.53
CA ILE A 46 -0.25 3.44 8.44
C ILE A 46 -0.78 2.42 7.43
N MET A 47 -0.15 2.31 6.25
CA MET A 47 -0.59 1.39 5.20
C MET A 47 -0.47 -0.08 5.63
N ASN A 48 0.64 -0.45 6.27
CA ASN A 48 0.86 -1.82 6.76
C ASN A 48 -0.08 -2.17 7.92
N GLU A 49 -0.20 -1.31 8.93
CA GLU A 49 -1.10 -1.55 10.08
C GLU A 49 -2.57 -1.63 9.70
N ASN A 50 -2.98 -0.86 8.69
CA ASN A 50 -4.36 -0.91 8.20
C ASN A 50 -4.57 -1.99 7.14
N GLY A 51 -3.53 -2.77 6.80
CA GLY A 51 -3.62 -3.88 5.88
C GLY A 51 -3.86 -3.46 4.43
N PHE A 52 -3.43 -2.27 4.00
CA PHE A 52 -3.44 -1.87 2.59
C PHE A 52 -2.27 -2.46 1.79
N ILE A 53 -1.17 -2.73 2.48
CA ILE A 53 0.04 -3.38 1.94
C ILE A 53 0.51 -4.46 2.92
N ASP A 54 1.31 -5.39 2.41
CA ASP A 54 1.99 -6.44 3.17
C ASP A 54 3.44 -6.58 2.68
N GLY A 55 4.25 -7.41 3.34
CA GLY A 55 5.64 -7.68 2.96
C GLY A 55 6.61 -6.57 3.33
N VAL A 56 6.22 -5.75 4.32
CA VAL A 56 7.01 -4.64 4.87
C VAL A 56 7.31 -4.91 6.33
N SER A 57 8.57 -4.74 6.73
CA SER A 57 9.00 -4.79 8.14
C SER A 57 9.36 -3.40 8.64
N ILE A 58 8.78 -3.01 9.78
CA ILE A 58 9.03 -1.72 10.43
C ILE A 58 9.94 -1.99 11.61
N VAL A 59 11.18 -1.53 11.52
CA VAL A 59 12.22 -1.83 12.51
C VAL A 59 12.48 -0.60 13.36
N ASN A 60 12.29 -0.76 14.66
CA ASN A 60 12.69 0.22 15.66
C ASN A 60 14.06 -0.17 16.22
N THR A 61 15.07 0.63 15.94
CA THR A 61 16.42 0.42 16.48
C THR A 61 16.62 1.22 17.75
N ILE A 62 17.09 0.56 18.82
CA ILE A 62 17.40 1.23 20.10
C ILE A 62 18.41 2.35 19.85
N GLY A 63 18.11 3.54 20.34
CA GLY A 63 18.95 4.74 20.16
C GLY A 63 18.72 5.50 18.86
N GLN A 64 17.94 4.96 17.92
CA GLN A 64 17.48 5.73 16.76
C GLN A 64 16.13 6.40 17.04
N LYS A 65 16.00 7.66 16.62
CA LYS A 65 14.79 8.45 16.82
C LYS A 65 13.64 8.06 15.88
N ASN A 66 13.96 7.43 14.74
CA ASN A 66 13.00 7.11 13.70
C ASN A 66 13.10 5.63 13.32
N SER A 67 11.95 5.01 13.06
CA SER A 67 11.87 3.65 12.54
C SER A 67 12.41 3.57 11.12
N GLU A 68 12.93 2.40 10.75
CA GLU A 68 13.27 2.05 9.38
C GLU A 68 12.20 1.17 8.75
N VAL A 69 12.04 1.28 7.43
CA VAL A 69 11.21 0.39 6.64
C VAL A 69 12.13 -0.54 5.86
N ARG A 70 11.94 -1.85 6.00
CA ARG A 70 12.60 -2.86 5.18
C ARG A 70 11.56 -3.55 4.30
N PHE A 71 11.88 -3.71 3.02
CA PHE A 71 11.08 -4.49 2.11
C PHE A 71 11.51 -5.95 2.15
N ILE A 72 10.56 -6.85 2.36
CA ILE A 72 10.77 -8.30 2.27
C ILE A 72 10.21 -8.76 0.92
N ASP A 73 8.94 -8.47 0.68
CA ASP A 73 8.18 -8.79 -0.53
C ASP A 73 6.97 -7.86 -0.60
N ILE A 74 7.21 -6.55 -0.78
CA ILE A 74 6.15 -5.57 -0.67
C ILE A 74 5.08 -5.80 -1.76
N ARG A 75 3.82 -5.87 -1.32
CA ARG A 75 2.69 -6.13 -2.20
C ARG A 75 1.44 -5.40 -1.73
N ILE A 76 0.55 -5.13 -2.67
CA ILE A 76 -0.79 -4.64 -2.37
C ILE A 76 -1.65 -5.78 -1.81
N THR A 77 -2.58 -5.47 -0.91
CA THR A 77 -3.56 -6.43 -0.39
C THR A 77 -4.92 -6.27 -1.07
N LEU A 78 -5.86 -7.17 -0.78
CA LEU A 78 -7.26 -7.02 -1.18
C LEU A 78 -7.85 -5.68 -0.75
N LYS A 79 -7.60 -5.26 0.50
CA LYS A 79 -8.09 -3.98 1.03
C LYS A 79 -7.45 -2.78 0.32
N GLY A 80 -6.19 -2.90 -0.10
CA GLY A 80 -5.52 -1.90 -0.94
C GLY A 80 -6.20 -1.76 -2.30
N LEU A 81 -6.57 -2.87 -2.93
CA LEU A 81 -7.30 -2.89 -4.21
C LEU A 81 -8.71 -2.29 -4.05
N GLU A 82 -9.42 -2.61 -2.96
CA GLU A 82 -10.73 -2.01 -2.66
C GLU A 82 -10.64 -0.49 -2.55
N TYR A 83 -9.61 0.00 -1.84
CA TYR A 83 -9.35 1.44 -1.72
C TYR A 83 -9.10 2.10 -3.09
N LEU A 84 -8.28 1.50 -3.95
CA LEU A 84 -8.04 2.03 -5.31
C LEU A 84 -9.34 2.14 -6.11
N ALA A 85 -10.16 1.10 -6.08
CA ALA A 85 -11.41 1.06 -6.84
C ALA A 85 -12.44 2.08 -6.33
N GLU A 86 -12.57 2.30 -5.02
CA GLU A 86 -13.42 3.36 -4.45
C GLU A 86 -12.98 4.77 -4.85
N ASN A 87 -11.68 5.03 -4.86
CA ASN A 87 -11.13 6.36 -5.12
C ASN A 87 -10.97 6.68 -6.63
N SER A 88 -11.20 5.69 -7.51
CA SER A 88 -11.06 5.81 -8.96
C SER A 88 -12.31 6.33 -9.70
N ASN A 89 -13.38 6.73 -9.00
CA ASN A 89 -14.72 7.03 -9.57
C ASN A 89 -15.39 5.85 -10.31
N MET A 90 -14.91 4.61 -10.19
CA MET A 90 -15.56 3.45 -10.82
C MET A 90 -16.64 2.86 -9.91
N GLY A 91 -17.91 2.96 -10.31
CA GLY A 91 -19.05 2.24 -9.72
C GLY A 91 -18.99 0.70 -9.77
N LYS A 92 -17.82 0.11 -10.05
CA LYS A 92 -17.56 -1.34 -10.20
C LYS A 92 -17.29 -2.07 -8.87
N LEU A 93 -17.05 -1.35 -7.77
CA LEU A 93 -16.74 -1.98 -6.48
C LEU A 93 -17.94 -2.72 -5.87
N ILE A 94 -19.16 -2.18 -6.00
CA ILE A 94 -20.39 -2.87 -5.53
C ILE A 94 -20.47 -4.27 -6.13
N THR A 95 -20.03 -4.44 -7.38
CA THR A 95 -20.06 -5.73 -8.08
C THR A 95 -18.96 -6.68 -7.59
N THR A 96 -17.77 -6.17 -7.27
CA THR A 96 -16.63 -7.00 -6.84
C THR A 96 -16.79 -7.48 -5.39
N ALA A 97 -17.26 -6.63 -4.48
CA ALA A 97 -17.60 -7.02 -3.10
C ALA A 97 -18.76 -8.03 -3.05
N LYS A 98 -19.76 -7.90 -3.94
CA LYS A 98 -20.80 -8.92 -4.13
C LYS A 98 -20.22 -10.23 -4.66
N LEU A 99 -19.33 -10.17 -5.65
CA LEU A 99 -18.70 -11.36 -6.23
C LEU A 99 -17.85 -12.13 -5.21
N LEU A 100 -17.08 -11.45 -4.37
CA LEU A 100 -16.28 -12.11 -3.33
C LEU A 100 -17.14 -12.73 -2.22
N LYS A 101 -18.27 -12.07 -1.87
CA LYS A 101 -19.28 -12.65 -0.97
C LYS A 101 -19.92 -13.91 -1.56
N ASP A 102 -20.12 -13.97 -2.86
CA ASP A 102 -20.68 -15.14 -3.54
C ASP A 102 -19.65 -16.29 -3.67
N ILE A 103 -18.35 -15.98 -3.72
CA ILE A 103 -17.25 -16.97 -3.81
C ILE A 103 -16.89 -17.56 -2.43
N ILE A 104 -17.11 -16.81 -1.35
CA ILE A 104 -16.94 -17.29 0.03
C ILE A 104 -18.33 -17.40 0.67
N PRO A 105 -19.07 -18.51 0.44
CA PRO A 105 -20.32 -18.73 1.14
C PRO A 105 -20.01 -19.03 2.61
N ASP A 106 -20.45 -18.12 3.48
CA ASP A 106 -20.44 -18.22 4.95
C ASP A 106 -19.08 -18.44 5.61
N ILE A 107 -18.32 -17.34 5.78
CA ILE A 107 -17.67 -17.00 7.06
C ILE A 107 -18.37 -15.76 7.61
#